data_AF-A0A4T0V217-F1
#
_entry.id   AF-A0A4T0V217-F1
#
_cell.length_a   1.000
_cell.length_b   1.000
_cell.length_c   1.000
_cell.angle_alpha   90.00
_cell.angle_beta   90.00
_cell.angle_gamma   90.00
#
_symmetry.space_group_name_H-M   'P 1'
#
loop_
_entity.id
_entity.type
_entity.pdbx_description
1 polymer ?
#
loop_
_entity_poly.entity_id
_entity_poly.type
_entity_poly.pdbx_seq_one_letter_code
_entity_poly.pdbx_strand_id
1 'polypeptide(L)'
;MWVADELTGDVDRAIEALIVSTLAATSGVQTQAFSSDIAETIRKSITKTQIAGSSDPIVVMHPSDYEALCLLRSAGTEKTFIATSAVTQAVPGGAVSLPVGASAQLSWGAPICLSVAATAGTAWVLARDALQLFVDGAVLVDWSEAAGFTRNEVTGRAETRVLPAVLRPFSCVKTTLA
;
A
#
# COMPACT_ATOMS: atom_id res chain seq x y z
N MET A 1 -4.64 -5.52 28.63
CA MET A 1 -3.83 -4.74 27.66
C MET A 1 -3.63 -5.57 26.40
N TRP A 2 -4.72 -6.02 25.77
CA TRP A 2 -4.70 -6.77 24.51
C TRP A 2 -5.91 -6.33 23.66
N VAL A 3 -7.09 -6.29 24.29
CA VAL A 3 -8.32 -5.82 23.62
C VAL A 3 -8.23 -4.36 23.18
N ALA A 4 -7.59 -3.48 23.96
CA ALA A 4 -7.41 -2.07 23.55
C ALA A 4 -6.49 -1.93 22.33
N ASP A 5 -5.45 -2.77 22.23
CA ASP A 5 -4.52 -2.76 21.10
C ASP A 5 -5.20 -3.34 19.85
N GLU A 6 -6.02 -4.38 20.01
CA GLU A 6 -6.84 -4.95 18.93
C GLU A 6 -7.86 -3.93 18.40
N LEU A 7 -8.60 -3.27 19.29
CA LEU A 7 -9.57 -2.24 18.91
C LEU A 7 -8.90 -1.07 18.17
N THR A 8 -7.71 -0.65 18.60
CA THR A 8 -6.97 0.43 17.93
C THR A 8 -6.49 -0.04 16.54
N GLY A 9 -5.96 -1.26 16.44
CA GLY A 9 -5.55 -1.84 15.15
C GLY A 9 -6.71 -2.01 14.17
N ASP A 10 -7.91 -2.31 14.65
CA ASP A 10 -9.11 -2.40 13.81
C ASP A 10 -9.57 -1.02 13.31
N VAL A 11 -9.40 0.04 14.12
CA VAL A 11 -9.61 1.41 13.66
C VAL A 11 -8.60 1.77 12.56
N ASP A 12 -7.32 1.42 12.71
CA ASP A 12 -6.31 1.67 11.68
C ASP A 12 -6.65 0.95 10.36
N ARG A 13 -7.10 -0.31 10.42
CA ARG A 13 -7.59 -1.04 9.24
C ARG A 13 -8.80 -0.37 8.59
N ALA A 14 -9.73 0.14 9.38
CA ALA A 14 -10.88 0.87 8.87
C ALA A 14 -10.46 2.18 8.17
N ILE A 15 -9.45 2.88 8.69
CA ILE A 15 -8.87 4.07 8.05
C ILE A 15 -8.23 3.70 6.71
N GLU A 16 -7.43 2.62 6.64
CA GLU A 16 -6.83 2.15 5.39
C GLU A 16 -7.89 1.83 4.34
N ALA A 17 -8.97 1.14 4.73
CA ALA A 17 -10.09 0.84 3.84
C ALA A 17 -10.78 2.12 3.34
N LEU A 18 -10.97 3.11 4.20
CA LEU A 18 -11.53 4.41 3.83
C LEU A 18 -10.63 5.17 2.84
N ILE A 19 -9.31 5.10 3.01
CA ILE A 19 -8.33 5.69 2.08
C ILE A 19 -8.46 5.03 0.70
N VAL A 20 -8.48 3.71 0.64
CA VAL A 20 -8.60 2.96 -0.62
C VAL A 20 -9.93 3.25 -1.32
N SER A 21 -11.04 3.30 -0.58
CA SER A 21 -12.35 3.65 -1.16
C SER A 21 -12.38 5.08 -1.71
N THR A 22 -11.73 6.02 -1.01
CA THR A 22 -11.64 7.42 -1.44
C THR A 22 -10.84 7.56 -2.72
N LEU A 23 -9.68 6.88 -2.80
CA LEU A 23 -8.90 6.81 -4.03
C LEU A 23 -9.71 6.23 -5.20
N ALA A 24 -10.46 5.14 -4.96
CA ALA A 24 -11.29 4.51 -5.98
C ALA A 24 -12.45 5.39 -6.47
N ALA A 25 -13.02 6.22 -5.59
CA ALA A 25 -14.12 7.13 -5.91
C ALA A 25 -13.65 8.45 -6.55
N THR A 26 -12.37 8.81 -6.44
CA THR A 26 -11.85 10.09 -6.93
C THR A 26 -11.71 10.08 -8.45
N SER A 27 -12.39 11.01 -9.13
CA SER A 27 -12.23 11.25 -10.57
C SER A 27 -10.85 11.83 -10.90
N GLY A 28 -10.28 11.45 -12.04
CA GLY A 28 -8.99 11.95 -12.53
C GLY A 28 -7.78 11.13 -12.07
N VAL A 29 -8.00 10.10 -11.25
CA VAL A 29 -7.03 9.03 -11.00
C VAL A 29 -6.72 8.30 -12.30
N GLN A 30 -5.45 8.09 -12.59
CA GLN A 30 -5.01 7.34 -13.76
C GLN A 30 -5.19 5.83 -13.55
N THR A 31 -5.30 5.08 -14.64
CA THR A 31 -5.34 3.61 -14.61
C THR A 31 -4.15 3.02 -15.39
N GLN A 32 -3.55 1.96 -14.87
CA GLN A 32 -2.56 1.14 -15.57
C GLN A 32 -3.10 -0.29 -15.66
N ALA A 33 -3.42 -0.71 -16.88
CA ALA A 33 -3.78 -2.10 -17.16
C ALA A 33 -2.55 -3.01 -16.96
N PHE A 34 -2.80 -4.29 -16.70
CA PHE A 34 -1.77 -5.30 -16.61
C PHE A 34 -0.91 -5.33 -17.89
N SER A 35 0.41 -5.51 -17.70
CA SER A 35 1.39 -5.63 -18.77
C SER A 35 1.81 -7.08 -18.98
N SER A 36 3.10 -7.39 -19.20
CA SER A 36 3.56 -8.78 -19.31
C SER A 36 3.71 -9.43 -17.94
N ASP A 37 4.15 -8.67 -16.93
CA ASP A 37 4.28 -9.12 -15.56
C ASP A 37 4.03 -7.99 -14.54
N ILE A 38 3.93 -8.37 -13.27
CA ILE A 38 3.69 -7.46 -12.14
C ILE A 38 4.78 -6.37 -12.01
N ALA A 39 6.05 -6.69 -12.24
CA ALA A 39 7.16 -5.74 -12.07
C ALA A 39 7.20 -4.70 -13.20
N GLU A 40 6.93 -5.11 -14.44
CA GLU A 40 6.78 -4.23 -15.60
C GLU A 40 5.55 -3.33 -15.43
N THR A 41 4.45 -3.90 -14.94
CA THR A 41 3.21 -3.15 -14.70
C THR A 41 3.44 -2.05 -13.66
N ILE A 42 4.08 -2.37 -12.53
CA ILE A 42 4.47 -1.37 -11.52
C ILE A 42 5.40 -0.31 -12.12
N ARG A 43 6.39 -0.72 -12.94
CA ARG A 43 7.29 0.24 -13.60
C ARG A 43 6.52 1.25 -14.44
N LYS A 44 5.54 0.79 -15.22
CA LYS A 44 4.70 1.66 -16.07
C LYS A 44 3.85 2.62 -15.24
N SER A 45 3.29 2.16 -14.12
CA SER A 45 2.58 3.04 -13.18
C SER A 45 3.49 4.10 -12.58
N ILE A 46 4.71 3.74 -12.18
CA ILE A 46 5.71 4.72 -11.70
C ILE A 46 6.00 5.76 -12.80
N THR A 47 6.19 5.34 -14.05
CA THR A 47 6.39 6.29 -15.17
C THR A 47 5.20 7.23 -15.33
N LYS A 48 3.96 6.77 -15.16
CA LYS A 48 2.76 7.62 -15.23
C LYS A 48 2.74 8.68 -14.12
N THR A 49 3.11 8.31 -12.90
CA THR A 49 3.26 9.26 -11.79
C THR A 49 4.39 10.26 -12.05
N GLN A 50 5.48 9.83 -12.70
CA GLN A 50 6.58 10.71 -13.12
C GLN A 50 6.18 11.70 -14.22
N ILE A 51 5.41 11.24 -15.22
CA ILE A 51 4.84 12.10 -16.27
C ILE A 51 3.88 13.14 -15.67
N ALA A 52 3.16 12.77 -14.60
CA ALA A 52 2.32 13.68 -13.83
C ALA A 52 3.12 14.71 -12.98
N GLY A 53 4.45 14.66 -13.00
CA GLY A 53 5.34 15.63 -12.36
C GLY A 53 5.79 15.26 -10.95
N SER A 54 5.66 14.00 -10.52
CA SER A 54 6.15 13.55 -9.21
C SER A 54 7.40 12.67 -9.31
N SER A 55 8.41 12.95 -8.50
CA SER A 55 9.67 12.17 -8.44
C SER A 55 9.65 11.02 -7.43
N ASP A 56 8.70 11.03 -6.48
CA ASP A 56 8.77 10.21 -5.26
C ASP A 56 7.53 9.30 -5.14
N PRO A 57 7.42 8.27 -6.00
CA PRO A 57 6.30 7.34 -6.00
C PRO A 57 6.36 6.39 -4.79
N ILE A 58 5.20 6.03 -4.27
CA ILE A 58 4.99 5.00 -3.25
C ILE A 58 4.01 3.99 -3.83
N VAL A 59 4.29 2.70 -3.65
CA VAL A 59 3.41 1.62 -4.11
C VAL A 59 2.65 1.07 -2.89
N VAL A 60 1.34 0.94 -2.97
CA VAL A 60 0.51 0.28 -1.96
C VAL A 60 -0.11 -0.96 -2.59
N MET A 61 0.06 -2.13 -1.99
CA MET A 61 -0.50 -3.39 -2.51
C MET A 61 -0.84 -4.38 -1.40
N HIS A 62 -1.60 -5.41 -1.76
CA HIS A 62 -1.92 -6.50 -0.85
C HIS A 62 -0.69 -7.40 -0.59
N PRO A 63 -0.50 -7.95 0.61
CA PRO A 63 0.62 -8.86 0.91
C PRO A 63 0.74 -10.05 -0.06
N SER A 64 -0.36 -10.60 -0.56
CA SER A 64 -0.34 -11.70 -1.54
C SER A 64 0.22 -11.28 -2.90
N ASP A 65 -0.02 -10.02 -3.31
CA ASP A 65 0.52 -9.50 -4.57
C ASP A 65 2.02 -9.21 -4.40
N TYR A 66 2.43 -8.78 -3.22
CA TYR A 66 3.84 -8.61 -2.89
C TYR A 66 4.60 -9.94 -2.85
N GLU A 67 3.97 -10.99 -2.34
CA GLU A 67 4.51 -12.35 -2.44
C GLU A 67 4.69 -12.75 -3.91
N ALA A 68 3.69 -12.53 -4.76
CA ALA A 68 3.78 -12.81 -6.19
C ALA A 68 4.91 -12.01 -6.88
N LEU A 69 5.11 -10.74 -6.49
CA LEU A 69 6.22 -9.91 -6.95
C LEU A 69 7.57 -10.48 -6.49
N CYS A 70 7.69 -10.93 -5.25
CA CYS A 70 8.90 -11.53 -4.70
C CYS A 70 9.24 -12.89 -5.36
N LEU A 71 8.22 -13.65 -5.74
CA LEU A 71 8.38 -14.95 -6.38
C LEU A 71 8.56 -14.86 -7.90
N LEU A 72 8.53 -13.66 -8.49
CA LEU A 72 8.69 -13.46 -9.93
C LEU A 72 10.05 -13.96 -10.40
N ARG A 73 10.07 -14.68 -11.53
CA ARG A 73 11.29 -15.28 -12.12
C ARG A 73 11.56 -14.75 -13.52
N SER A 74 12.84 -14.73 -13.89
CA SER A 74 13.29 -14.39 -15.23
C SER A 74 12.71 -15.36 -16.27
N ALA A 75 12.43 -14.82 -17.45
CA ALA A 75 12.14 -15.64 -18.62
C ALA A 75 13.41 -16.41 -19.04
N GLY A 76 13.24 -17.62 -19.55
CA GLY A 76 14.33 -18.49 -20.00
C GLY A 76 14.43 -19.81 -19.23
N THR A 77 15.42 -20.63 -19.58
CA THR A 77 15.57 -21.99 -19.07
C THR A 77 15.98 -22.04 -17.59
N GLU A 78 16.77 -21.07 -17.13
CA GLU A 78 17.39 -21.08 -15.81
C GLU A 78 16.50 -20.46 -14.70
N LYS A 79 15.31 -19.92 -15.05
CA LYS A 79 14.26 -19.39 -14.15
C LYS A 79 14.78 -18.87 -12.79
N THR A 80 15.51 -17.76 -12.80
CA THR A 80 16.07 -17.15 -11.58
C THR A 80 15.09 -16.13 -10.99
N PHE A 81 15.00 -16.02 -9.67
CA PHE A 81 14.17 -14.97 -9.04
C PHE A 81 14.68 -13.57 -9.41
N ILE A 82 13.75 -12.69 -9.79
CA ILE A 82 14.03 -11.28 -10.15
C ILE A 82 14.13 -10.43 -8.87
N ALA A 83 13.33 -10.74 -7.85
CA ALA A 83 13.53 -10.19 -6.53
C ALA A 83 14.72 -10.88 -5.88
N THR A 84 15.75 -10.12 -5.54
CA THR A 84 16.91 -10.65 -4.82
C THR A 84 17.13 -9.87 -3.53
N SER A 85 17.69 -10.53 -2.53
CA SER A 85 18.05 -9.91 -1.25
C SER A 85 19.24 -8.94 -1.36
N ALA A 86 19.84 -8.78 -2.54
CA ALA A 86 21.08 -8.05 -2.69
C ALA A 86 20.85 -6.61 -3.18
N VAL A 87 20.98 -5.64 -2.27
CA VAL A 87 21.45 -4.27 -2.58
C VAL A 87 22.86 -4.28 -3.20
N THR A 88 23.47 -5.46 -3.38
CA THR A 88 24.87 -5.62 -3.74
C THR A 88 25.06 -6.77 -4.73
N GLN A 89 24.54 -6.66 -5.96
CA GLN A 89 25.42 -7.08 -7.05
C GLN A 89 26.48 -6.00 -7.16
N ALA A 90 27.62 -6.22 -6.51
CA ALA A 90 28.83 -5.44 -6.73
C ALA A 90 29.30 -5.69 -8.17
N VAL A 91 28.69 -4.98 -9.12
CA VAL A 91 29.27 -4.79 -10.44
C VAL A 91 30.47 -3.86 -10.24
N PRO A 92 31.63 -4.10 -10.87
CA PRO A 92 32.71 -3.12 -10.89
C PRO A 92 32.17 -1.81 -11.49
N GLY A 93 31.82 -0.83 -10.64
CA GLY A 93 31.18 0.43 -11.05
C GLY A 93 30.08 0.99 -10.14
N GLY A 94 29.57 0.24 -9.16
CA GLY A 94 28.62 0.78 -8.15
C GLY A 94 27.41 -0.11 -7.86
N ALA A 95 26.60 0.28 -6.87
CA ALA A 95 25.38 -0.43 -6.48
C ALA A 95 24.31 -0.31 -7.58
N VAL A 96 23.91 -1.44 -8.16
CA VAL A 96 22.78 -1.49 -9.09
C VAL A 96 21.48 -1.53 -8.29
N SER A 97 20.59 -0.55 -8.48
CA SER A 97 19.23 -0.62 -7.94
C SER A 97 18.48 -1.73 -8.68
N LEU A 98 18.16 -2.82 -7.98
CA LEU A 98 17.42 -3.93 -8.57
C LEU A 98 15.95 -3.56 -8.80
N PRO A 99 15.27 -4.19 -9.79
CA PRO A 99 13.85 -3.99 -10.04
C PRO A 99 12.96 -4.24 -8.80
N VAL A 100 13.35 -5.19 -7.95
CA VAL A 100 12.67 -5.51 -6.69
C VAL A 100 13.72 -5.83 -5.62
N GLY A 101 13.69 -5.09 -4.51
CA GLY A 101 14.53 -5.32 -3.33
C GLY A 101 13.69 -5.85 -2.19
N ALA A 102 13.68 -7.17 -1.97
CA ALA A 102 12.82 -7.80 -0.97
C ALA A 102 13.21 -7.40 0.48
N SER A 103 14.49 -7.24 0.78
CA SER A 103 14.98 -6.85 2.11
C SER A 103 14.67 -5.39 2.47
N ALA A 104 14.56 -4.53 1.46
CA ALA A 104 14.26 -3.11 1.63
C ALA A 104 12.79 -2.78 1.29
N GLN A 105 12.00 -3.77 0.88
CA GLN A 105 10.61 -3.62 0.44
C GLN A 105 10.46 -2.51 -0.62
N LEU A 106 11.32 -2.56 -1.65
CA LEU A 106 11.34 -1.60 -2.76
C LEU A 106 10.99 -2.27 -4.09
N SER A 107 10.35 -1.52 -4.99
CA SER A 107 10.29 -1.84 -6.42
C SER A 107 10.70 -0.63 -7.24
N TRP A 108 11.70 -0.78 -8.11
CA TRP A 108 12.26 0.31 -8.93
C TRP A 108 12.66 1.55 -8.11
N GLY A 109 13.16 1.34 -6.89
CA GLY A 109 13.50 2.41 -5.94
C GLY A 109 12.30 3.03 -5.20
N ALA A 110 11.07 2.71 -5.59
CA ALA A 110 9.86 3.14 -4.88
C ALA A 110 9.60 2.23 -3.66
N PRO A 111 9.33 2.79 -2.46
CA PRO A 111 8.92 1.99 -1.31
C PRO A 111 7.55 1.35 -1.55
N ILE A 112 7.41 0.11 -1.10
CA ILE A 112 6.16 -0.62 -1.09
C ILE A 112 5.59 -0.56 0.33
N CYS A 113 4.32 -0.18 0.45
CA CYS A 113 3.51 -0.28 1.65
C CYS A 113 2.54 -1.45 1.48
N LEU A 114 2.50 -2.34 2.47
CA LEU A 114 1.62 -3.50 2.46
C LEU A 114 0.38 -3.19 3.30
N SER A 115 -0.80 -3.38 2.70
CA SER A 115 -2.07 -3.20 3.41
C SER A 115 -3.04 -4.30 2.98
N VAL A 116 -3.70 -4.91 3.96
CA VAL A 116 -4.78 -5.89 3.70
C VAL A 116 -6.07 -5.22 3.23
N ALA A 117 -6.19 -3.90 3.38
CA ALA A 117 -7.29 -3.12 2.84
C ALA A 117 -7.14 -2.87 1.33
N ALA A 118 -5.93 -3.01 0.77
CA ALA A 118 -5.73 -3.00 -0.67
C ALA A 118 -6.37 -4.26 -1.30
N THR A 119 -7.16 -4.07 -2.35
CA THR A 119 -7.79 -5.20 -3.06
C THR A 119 -6.72 -6.04 -3.77
N ALA A 120 -6.66 -7.34 -3.48
CA ALA A 120 -5.76 -8.26 -4.16
C ALA A 120 -5.92 -8.20 -5.69
N GLY A 121 -4.81 -8.28 -6.43
CA GLY A 121 -4.76 -8.07 -7.87
C GLY A 121 -4.81 -6.60 -8.29
N THR A 122 -4.84 -5.66 -7.35
CA THR A 122 -4.77 -4.21 -7.61
C THR A 122 -3.76 -3.54 -6.68
N ALA A 123 -2.88 -2.72 -7.26
CA ALA A 123 -2.02 -1.82 -6.52
C ALA A 123 -2.36 -0.35 -6.78
N TRP A 124 -1.94 0.50 -5.85
CA TRP A 124 -1.98 1.94 -5.97
C TRP A 124 -0.56 2.48 -6.05
N VAL A 125 -0.24 3.22 -7.10
CA VAL A 125 1.02 3.98 -7.17
C VAL A 125 0.70 5.45 -7.01
N LEU A 126 1.17 6.05 -5.92
CA LEU A 126 0.82 7.39 -5.51
C LEU A 126 2.09 8.23 -5.40
N ALA A 127 2.03 9.49 -5.81
CA ALA A 127 3.01 10.46 -5.34
C ALA A 127 2.81 10.69 -3.83
N ARG A 128 3.93 10.90 -3.10
CA ARG A 128 3.88 11.14 -1.64
C ARG A 128 2.96 12.31 -1.23
N ASP A 129 2.80 13.30 -2.09
CA ASP A 129 1.99 14.51 -1.86
C ASP A 129 0.59 14.45 -2.54
N ALA A 130 0.23 13.33 -3.15
CA ALA A 130 -1.04 13.20 -3.85
C ALA A 130 -2.25 12.96 -2.93
N LEU A 131 -2.01 12.41 -1.73
CA LEU A 131 -3.05 12.10 -0.75
C LEU A 131 -2.63 12.61 0.62
N GLN A 132 -3.58 13.23 1.33
CA GLN A 132 -3.40 13.64 2.71
C GLN A 132 -4.52 13.05 3.57
N LEU A 133 -4.15 12.51 4.73
CA LEU A 133 -5.11 12.12 5.76
C LEU A 133 -5.24 13.25 6.77
N PHE A 134 -6.43 13.84 6.86
CA PHE A 134 -6.77 14.75 7.95
C PHE A 134 -7.31 13.94 9.11
N VAL A 135 -6.75 14.15 10.30
CA VAL A 135 -7.14 13.45 11.52
C VAL A 135 -7.51 14.50 12.57
N ASP A 136 -8.68 14.34 13.17
CA ASP A 136 -9.13 15.15 14.31
C ASP A 136 -8.93 14.35 15.60
N GLY A 137 -7.79 14.58 16.26
CA GLY A 137 -7.44 13.96 17.54
C GLY A 137 -6.78 12.58 17.43
N ALA A 138 -6.85 11.82 18.53
CA ALA A 138 -6.33 10.46 18.62
C ALA A 138 -7.48 9.44 18.55
N VAL A 139 -7.15 8.16 18.39
CA VAL A 139 -8.12 7.07 18.62
C VAL A 139 -8.48 7.07 20.11
N LEU A 140 -9.77 7.18 20.40
CA LEU A 140 -10.30 7.16 21.76
C LEU A 140 -10.93 5.80 22.05
N VAL A 141 -10.51 5.17 23.13
CA VAL A 141 -11.08 3.90 23.61
C VAL A 141 -11.87 4.18 24.89
N ASP A 142 -13.13 3.78 24.91
CA ASP A 142 -14.03 3.92 26.05
C ASP A 142 -14.73 2.60 26.37
N TRP A 143 -15.09 2.42 27.64
CA TRP A 143 -15.69 1.19 28.16
C TRP A 143 -16.99 1.51 28.88
N SER A 144 -18.06 0.78 28.57
CA SER A 144 -19.36 0.99 29.17
C SER A 144 -20.01 -0.32 29.60
N GLU A 145 -20.52 -0.33 30.83
CA GLU A 145 -21.29 -1.42 31.41
C GLU A 145 -22.81 -1.18 31.32
N ALA A 146 -23.22 0.02 30.88
CA ALA A 146 -24.59 0.52 31.01
C ALA A 146 -25.66 -0.37 30.35
N ALA A 147 -25.32 -1.01 29.23
CA ALA A 147 -26.22 -1.92 28.51
C ALA A 147 -25.97 -3.41 28.79
N GLY A 148 -24.82 -3.76 29.36
CA GLY A 148 -24.37 -5.15 29.53
C GLY A 148 -24.51 -5.70 30.95
N PHE A 149 -24.85 -4.86 31.94
CA PHE A 149 -24.85 -5.22 33.35
C PHE A 149 -25.69 -6.47 33.69
N THR A 150 -26.91 -6.59 33.12
CA THR A 150 -27.80 -7.75 33.38
C THR A 150 -27.29 -9.07 32.79
N ARG A 151 -26.37 -9.00 31.83
CA ARG A 151 -25.71 -10.16 31.20
C ARG A 151 -24.26 -10.32 31.63
N ASN A 152 -23.78 -9.49 32.55
CA ASN A 152 -22.37 -9.43 32.97
C ASN A 152 -21.42 -9.19 31.78
N GLU A 153 -21.78 -8.23 30.91
CA GLU A 153 -21.02 -7.83 29.73
C GLU A 153 -20.52 -6.39 29.87
N VAL A 154 -19.33 -6.12 29.31
CA VAL A 154 -18.77 -4.77 29.15
C VAL A 154 -18.58 -4.51 27.66
N THR A 155 -19.04 -3.36 27.18
CA THR A 155 -18.84 -2.96 25.78
C THR A 155 -17.65 -2.01 25.70
N GLY A 156 -16.64 -2.39 24.93
CA GLY A 156 -15.55 -1.49 24.53
C GLY A 156 -15.86 -0.85 23.19
N ARG A 157 -15.46 0.41 23.01
CA ARG A 157 -15.62 1.16 21.77
C ARG A 157 -14.36 1.95 21.46
N ALA A 158 -13.88 1.86 20.23
CA ALA A 158 -12.80 2.69 19.72
C ALA A 158 -13.31 3.60 18.61
N GLU A 159 -13.01 4.90 18.68
CA GLU A 159 -13.49 5.89 17.73
C GLU A 159 -12.39 6.87 17.33
N THR A 160 -12.46 7.35 16.10
CA THR A 160 -11.65 8.46 15.59
C THR A 160 -12.42 9.21 14.52
N ARG A 161 -11.93 10.39 14.15
CA ARG A 161 -12.47 11.20 13.05
C ARG A 161 -11.36 11.46 12.05
N VAL A 162 -11.54 10.91 10.86
CA VAL A 162 -10.58 11.03 9.77
C VAL A 162 -11.25 11.44 8.47
N LEU A 163 -10.51 12.15 7.64
CA LEU A 163 -10.90 12.52 6.28
C LEU A 163 -9.70 12.34 5.35
N PRO A 164 -9.66 11.28 4.53
CA PRO A 164 -8.70 11.20 3.45
C PRO A 164 -9.09 12.14 2.30
N ALA A 165 -8.12 12.86 1.76
CA ALA A 165 -8.31 13.79 0.65
C ALA A 165 -7.27 13.53 -0.45
N VAL A 166 -7.74 13.36 -1.69
CA VAL A 166 -6.88 13.24 -2.87
C VAL A 166 -6.63 14.63 -3.44
N LEU A 167 -5.44 15.17 -3.21
CA LEU A 167 -5.05 16.53 -3.59
C LEU A 167 -4.61 16.61 -5.05
N ARG A 168 -4.01 15.53 -5.57
CA ARG A 168 -3.50 15.46 -6.95
C ARG A 168 -3.93 14.14 -7.61
N PRO A 169 -5.19 14.02 -8.07
CA PRO A 169 -5.71 12.78 -8.64
C PRO A 169 -4.86 12.24 -9.79
N PHE A 170 -4.36 13.13 -10.66
CA PHE A 170 -3.53 12.74 -11.79
C PHE A 170 -2.17 12.13 -11.39
N SER A 171 -1.70 12.33 -10.16
CA SER A 171 -0.48 11.72 -9.65
C SER A 171 -0.73 10.36 -8.94
N CYS A 172 -1.98 9.89 -8.96
CA CYS A 172 -2.39 8.58 -8.46
C CYS A 172 -2.68 7.64 -9.63
N VAL A 173 -2.21 6.39 -9.54
CA VAL A 173 -2.41 5.36 -10.56
C VAL A 173 -2.98 4.09 -9.93
N LYS A 174 -4.20 3.72 -10.31
CA LYS A 174 -4.78 2.40 -10.03
C LYS A 174 -4.18 1.39 -11.00
N THR A 175 -3.54 0.35 -10.48
CA THR A 175 -2.69 -0.58 -11.25
C THR A 175 -3.25 -1.99 -11.15
N THR A 176 -3.63 -2.59 -12.27
CA THR A 176 -4.11 -3.99 -12.33
C THR A 176 -2.91 -4.95 -12.40
N LEU A 177 -2.80 -5.88 -11.45
CA LEU A 177 -1.66 -6.79 -11.32
C LEU A 177 -1.92 -8.20 -11.85
N ALA A 178 -3.17 -8.55 -12.13
CA ALA A 178 -3.61 -9.82 -12.73
C ALA A 178 -4.93 -9.62 -13.49
#